data_AF-W4LN00-F1
#
_entry.id   AF-W4LN00-F1
#
_cell.length_a   1.000
_cell.length_b   1.000
_cell.length_c   1.000
_cell.angle_alpha   90.00
_cell.angle_beta   90.00
_cell.angle_gamma   90.00
#
_symmetry.space_group_name_H-M   'P 1'
#
loop_
_entity.id
_entity.type
_entity.pdbx_description
1 polymer ?
#
loop_
_entity_poly.entity_id
_entity_poly.type
_entity_poly.pdbx_seq_one_letter_code
_entity_poly.pdbx_strand_id
1 'polypeptide(L)'
;MHEKPTLKGPKKFLFWGIVLIIPFCFVAAIEGVARFFIAIPVGDDPFLNIGAIPSFFDTTRINGKPHYRVVHSTAYRSRNIVFPVEKDKNTLRIFCLGGSASAGWPHPKSEIYSAYLEQALQVAYPDRDIEVVNISAHAYASYRIKMIFENVIEYDPDLIVIYSGNNEFLERRTYLKHRVQVAQAEHLANHSVAFRYAQFWYQKKLFPESSLSGLGRERIQYEMWSKVAKVTLTLRKDPEQFEYLKRHYHYNIEQIVKKSNHRGVPVVLVTVPTNVHDWYPNVSYHRLSGEDFAVWQTYFDQGQREILQNNPNKAIEALQKAIEMEPLHAESYFYLARAYEINNEPDHALKYYYQAKDLDYNPFRAISAFNRSLHDIATSHPHAYLADADQSMVAVSFPVAPGFDLFLDYVHPTKKGNLVIAETVFDTILDHRIFGEPSGATQFVYEPEPLEDGKLYDEHTDYVLQETILWLFGMMHQYEGMASLSLKYTGPDHPEIEFITRVKNVFPDYVELRKKKILGENIKAEEEQKIKDQVIHFYGNKANEYPRLSQETVDKIF
;
A
#
# COMPACT_ATOMS: atom_id res chain seq x y z
N MET A 1 5.06 37.71 69.06
CA MET A 1 5.37 37.00 67.79
C MET A 1 4.24 37.27 66.82
N HIS A 2 4.55 37.76 65.62
CA HIS A 2 3.58 38.28 64.65
C HIS A 2 2.40 37.33 64.37
N GLU A 3 1.17 37.81 64.54
CA GLU A 3 -0.03 37.18 64.00
C GLU A 3 0.12 37.09 62.48
N LYS A 4 0.13 35.86 61.94
CA LYS A 4 0.11 35.67 60.49
C LYS A 4 -1.21 36.23 59.95
N PRO A 5 -1.18 37.16 59.00
CA PRO A 5 -2.40 37.75 58.46
C PRO A 5 -3.24 36.64 57.80
N THR A 6 -4.49 36.48 58.26
CA THR A 6 -5.44 35.52 57.69
C THR A 6 -6.39 36.25 56.73
N LEU A 7 -6.33 35.89 55.45
CA LEU A 7 -7.26 36.39 54.43
C LEU A 7 -8.68 35.93 54.78
N LYS A 8 -9.64 36.84 54.89
CA LYS A 8 -11.07 36.56 55.17
C LYS A 8 -11.97 37.04 54.03
N GLY A 9 -13.10 36.35 53.84
CA GLY A 9 -14.17 36.76 52.90
C GLY A 9 -13.73 36.78 51.42
N PRO A 10 -14.18 37.77 50.62
CA PRO A 10 -13.91 37.85 49.18
C PRO A 10 -12.42 37.83 48.81
N LYS A 11 -11.55 38.38 49.67
CA LYS A 11 -10.10 38.41 49.45
C LYS A 11 -9.45 37.02 49.53
N LYS A 12 -10.00 36.12 50.34
CA LYS A 12 -9.55 34.71 50.40
C LYS A 12 -9.95 33.97 49.13
N PHE A 13 -11.17 34.21 48.64
CA PHE A 13 -11.67 33.62 47.40
C PHE A 13 -10.87 34.12 46.19
N LEU A 14 -10.59 35.43 46.11
CA LEU A 14 -9.75 36.01 45.08
C LEU A 14 -8.31 35.47 45.13
N PHE A 15 -7.72 35.36 46.32
CA PHE A 15 -6.38 34.78 46.48
C PHE A 15 -6.32 33.34 45.97
N TRP A 16 -7.27 32.49 46.36
CA TRP A 16 -7.33 31.11 45.84
C TRP A 16 -7.66 31.05 44.35
N GLY A 17 -8.49 31.95 43.84
CA GLY A 17 -8.74 32.09 42.40
C GLY A 17 -7.47 32.43 41.63
N ILE A 18 -6.68 33.39 42.10
CA ILE A 18 -5.39 33.76 41.51
C ILE A 18 -4.40 32.58 41.59
N VAL A 19 -4.28 31.93 42.75
CA VAL A 19 -3.40 30.77 42.96
C VAL A 19 -3.78 29.62 42.03
N LEU A 20 -5.07 29.39 41.79
CA LEU A 20 -5.55 28.36 40.85
C LEU A 20 -5.29 28.75 39.39
N ILE A 21 -5.33 30.03 39.04
CA ILE A 21 -5.14 30.53 37.66
C ILE A 21 -3.67 30.60 37.25
N ILE A 22 -2.75 30.92 38.18
CA ILE A 22 -1.32 31.09 37.89
C ILE A 22 -0.70 29.92 37.09
N PRO A 23 -0.93 28.64 37.44
CA PRO A 23 -0.43 27.52 36.65
C PRO A 23 -0.96 27.49 35.21
N PHE A 24 -2.23 27.85 34.99
CA PHE A 24 -2.81 27.91 33.65
C PHE A 24 -2.24 29.07 32.83
N CYS A 25 -2.01 30.23 33.45
CA CYS A 25 -1.32 31.35 32.79
C CYS A 25 0.12 30.97 32.41
N PHE A 26 0.82 30.21 33.25
CA PHE A 26 2.16 29.74 32.95
C PHE A 26 2.18 28.75 31.77
N VAL A 27 1.25 27.77 31.75
CA VAL A 27 1.09 26.85 30.62
C VAL A 27 0.71 27.60 29.34
N ALA A 28 -0.22 28.57 29.42
CA ALA A 28 -0.61 29.40 28.28
C ALA A 28 0.56 30.25 27.75
N ALA A 29 1.42 30.77 28.64
CA ALA A 29 2.62 31.49 28.24
C ALA A 29 3.64 30.58 27.54
N ILE A 30 3.89 29.37 28.05
CA ILE A 30 4.74 28.37 27.39
C ILE A 30 4.18 28.01 26.01
N GLU A 31 2.88 27.77 25.91
CA GLU A 31 2.20 27.47 24.67
C GLU A 31 2.27 28.64 23.67
N GLY A 32 2.11 29.88 24.15
CA GLY A 32 2.25 31.08 23.34
C GLY A 32 3.67 31.26 22.78
N VAL A 33 4.69 31.05 23.62
CA VAL A 33 6.10 31.05 23.20
C VAL A 33 6.35 29.91 22.21
N ALA A 34 5.88 28.70 22.49
CA ALA A 34 6.02 27.56 21.61
C ALA A 34 5.36 27.83 20.25
N ARG A 35 4.13 28.37 20.20
CA ARG A 35 3.45 28.75 18.95
C ARG A 35 4.19 29.84 18.18
N PHE A 36 4.81 30.79 18.88
CA PHE A 36 5.54 31.89 18.24
C PHE A 36 6.87 31.43 17.61
N PHE A 37 7.62 30.55 18.29
CA PHE A 37 8.93 30.09 17.82
C PHE A 37 8.90 28.79 17.01
N ILE A 38 7.85 27.98 17.17
CA ILE A 38 7.69 26.66 16.51
C ILE A 38 6.60 26.80 15.45
N ALA A 39 6.96 27.36 14.29
CA ALA A 39 6.11 27.43 13.10
C ALA A 39 6.10 26.11 12.30
N ILE A 40 6.38 24.98 12.95
CA ILE A 40 6.42 23.67 12.31
C ILE A 40 5.04 23.03 12.48
N PRO A 41 4.30 22.75 11.39
CA PRO A 41 3.15 21.87 11.47
C PRO A 41 3.62 20.50 11.97
N VAL A 42 3.21 20.15 13.18
CA VAL A 42 3.40 18.81 13.75
C VAL A 42 2.12 18.05 13.46
N GLY A 43 2.22 16.83 12.92
CA GLY A 43 1.03 16.04 12.60
C GLY A 43 0.19 15.75 13.85
N ASP A 44 -1.14 15.92 13.73
CA ASP A 44 -2.09 15.51 14.76
C ASP A 44 -2.51 14.05 14.53
N ASP A 45 -1.82 13.14 15.21
CA ASP A 45 -2.03 11.70 15.12
C ASP A 45 -2.00 11.09 16.54
N PRO A 46 -3.10 10.47 17.00
CA PRO A 46 -3.19 9.89 18.34
C PRO A 46 -2.50 8.52 18.43
N PHE A 47 -2.16 7.90 17.30
CA PHE A 47 -1.49 6.61 17.24
C PHE A 47 0.02 6.76 17.12
N LEU A 48 0.49 7.69 16.29
CA LEU A 48 1.90 7.92 15.98
C LEU A 48 2.31 9.37 16.25
N ASN A 49 3.57 9.57 16.64
CA ASN A 49 4.14 10.92 16.68
C ASN A 49 4.77 11.24 15.33
N ILE A 50 3.98 11.86 14.48
CA ILE A 50 4.44 12.36 13.20
C ILE A 50 5.13 13.69 13.49
N GLY A 51 6.46 13.75 13.27
CA GLY A 51 7.25 14.95 13.48
C GLY A 51 6.85 16.11 12.56
N ALA A 52 7.81 16.97 12.23
CA ALA A 52 7.61 18.05 11.28
C ALA A 52 7.06 17.53 9.93
N ILE A 53 5.95 18.08 9.46
CA ILE A 53 5.47 17.84 8.10
C ILE A 53 6.37 18.65 7.16
N PRO A 54 7.14 18.02 6.26
CA PRO A 54 7.95 18.76 5.29
C PRO A 54 7.03 19.53 4.33
N SER A 55 7.52 20.65 3.79
CA SER A 55 6.82 21.31 2.68
C SER A 55 6.76 20.35 1.49
N PHE A 56 5.56 19.99 1.06
CA PHE A 56 5.33 19.13 -0.11
C PHE A 56 5.19 19.92 -1.41
N PHE A 57 5.08 21.25 -1.31
CA PHE A 57 4.79 22.12 -2.43
C PHE A 57 5.75 23.30 -2.43
N ASP A 58 6.18 23.69 -3.63
CA ASP A 58 6.76 24.99 -3.90
C ASP A 58 6.05 25.63 -5.11
N THR A 59 6.43 26.85 -5.45
CA THR A 59 5.86 27.57 -6.59
C THR A 59 6.88 27.68 -7.72
N THR A 60 6.44 27.41 -8.94
CA THR A 60 7.21 27.61 -10.17
C THR A 60 6.41 28.45 -11.17
N ARG A 61 7.00 28.79 -12.32
CA ARG A 61 6.29 29.49 -13.41
C ARG A 61 6.36 28.69 -14.69
N ILE A 62 5.21 28.47 -15.31
CA ILE A 62 5.07 27.83 -16.63
C ILE A 62 4.37 28.83 -17.53
N ASN A 63 5.00 29.19 -18.66
CA ASN A 63 4.49 30.22 -19.59
C ASN A 63 4.10 31.54 -18.89
N GLY A 64 4.90 31.96 -17.89
CA GLY A 64 4.67 33.18 -17.12
C GLY A 64 3.63 33.08 -16.01
N LYS A 65 2.81 32.03 -15.98
CA LYS A 65 1.76 31.80 -14.97
C LYS A 65 2.29 31.00 -13.76
N PRO A 66 1.92 31.37 -12.52
CA PRO A 66 2.34 30.64 -11.33
C PRO A 66 1.68 29.26 -11.25
N HIS A 67 2.48 28.24 -10.96
CA HIS A 67 2.05 26.86 -10.74
C HIS A 67 2.58 26.36 -9.41
N TYR A 68 1.79 25.58 -8.69
CA TYR A 68 2.32 24.72 -7.64
C TYR A 68 3.08 23.59 -8.27
N ARG A 69 4.19 23.19 -7.63
CA ARG A 69 4.96 22.02 -7.98
C ARG A 69 5.12 21.17 -6.74
N VAL A 70 4.86 19.88 -6.89
CA VAL A 70 5.07 18.92 -5.80
C VAL A 70 6.57 18.71 -5.63
N VAL A 71 7.09 19.05 -4.45
CA VAL A 71 8.48 18.88 -4.08
C VAL A 71 8.59 17.98 -2.86
N HIS A 72 9.11 16.78 -3.10
CA HIS A 72 9.66 15.95 -2.05
C HIS A 72 10.89 15.27 -2.63
N SER A 73 12.05 15.47 -1.99
CA SER A 73 13.37 15.11 -2.55
C SER A 73 13.51 13.63 -2.93
N THR A 74 12.61 12.76 -2.44
CA THR A 74 12.66 11.32 -2.70
C THR A 74 11.35 10.65 -3.11
N ALA A 75 10.17 11.22 -2.81
CA ALA A 75 8.90 10.54 -3.11
C ALA A 75 8.35 10.85 -4.51
N TYR A 76 8.78 11.99 -5.08
CA TYR A 76 8.33 12.49 -6.39
C TYR A 76 9.50 12.85 -7.31
N ARG A 77 10.72 12.36 -7.04
CA ARG A 77 11.95 12.83 -7.71
C ARG A 77 11.92 12.68 -9.24
N SER A 78 11.23 11.66 -9.75
CA SER A 78 11.03 11.42 -11.19
C SER A 78 9.70 11.98 -11.73
N ARG A 79 8.83 12.51 -10.86
CA ARG A 79 7.48 12.97 -11.20
C ARG A 79 7.39 14.48 -11.09
N ASN A 80 7.50 15.15 -12.24
CA ASN A 80 7.23 16.58 -12.37
C ASN A 80 5.71 16.85 -12.34
N ILE A 81 5.12 16.83 -11.15
CA ILE A 81 3.69 17.13 -10.93
C ILE A 81 3.54 18.62 -10.68
N VAL A 82 2.76 19.28 -11.52
CA VAL A 82 2.52 20.72 -11.49
C VAL A 82 1.05 21.01 -11.76
N PHE A 83 0.50 22.06 -11.15
CA PHE A 83 -0.88 22.51 -11.38
C PHE A 83 -1.01 24.02 -11.13
N PRO A 84 -1.96 24.72 -11.79
CA PRO A 84 -2.09 26.18 -11.67
C PRO A 84 -2.37 26.64 -10.24
N VAL A 85 -1.71 27.72 -9.79
CA VAL A 85 -2.00 28.33 -8.48
C VAL A 85 -3.41 28.93 -8.46
N GLU A 86 -3.74 29.67 -9.52
CA GLU A 86 -5.07 30.23 -9.71
C GLU A 86 -5.93 29.19 -10.43
N LYS A 87 -7.00 28.73 -9.79
CA LYS A 87 -8.01 27.84 -10.37
C LYS A 87 -9.03 28.69 -11.14
N ASP A 88 -9.26 28.38 -12.41
CA ASP A 88 -10.33 29.03 -13.17
C ASP A 88 -11.70 28.62 -12.63
N LYS A 89 -12.70 29.50 -12.74
CA LYS A 89 -14.07 29.22 -12.27
C LYS A 89 -14.73 28.08 -13.04
N ASN A 90 -14.31 27.86 -14.29
CA ASN A 90 -14.82 26.78 -15.13
C ASN A 90 -14.09 25.45 -14.91
N THR A 91 -13.05 25.42 -14.07
CA THR A 91 -12.25 24.22 -13.84
C THR A 91 -12.82 23.34 -12.75
N LEU A 92 -12.77 22.01 -12.96
CA LEU A 92 -12.93 20.99 -11.94
C LEU A 92 -11.56 20.42 -11.58
N ARG A 93 -11.15 20.56 -10.32
CA ARG A 93 -9.86 20.12 -9.78
C ARG A 93 -10.04 18.92 -8.88
N ILE A 94 -9.54 17.78 -9.31
CA ILE A 94 -9.61 16.49 -8.62
C ILE A 94 -8.22 16.13 -8.13
N PHE A 95 -8.07 15.81 -6.85
CA PHE A 95 -6.78 15.29 -6.34
C PHE A 95 -6.88 13.81 -6.05
N CYS A 96 -5.95 13.04 -6.62
CA CYS A 96 -5.79 11.62 -6.35
C CYS A 96 -4.66 11.39 -5.35
N LEU A 97 -4.95 10.72 -4.24
CA LEU A 97 -4.00 10.45 -3.15
C LEU A 97 -3.92 8.96 -2.84
N GLY A 98 -2.71 8.44 -2.65
CA GLY A 98 -2.50 7.01 -2.44
C GLY A 98 -1.06 6.56 -2.44
N GLY A 99 -0.88 5.23 -2.48
CA GLY A 99 0.42 4.56 -2.55
C GLY A 99 1.02 4.50 -3.96
N SER A 100 2.01 3.63 -4.18
CA SER A 100 2.65 3.40 -5.50
C SER A 100 1.67 2.88 -6.55
N ALA A 101 0.73 2.00 -6.17
CA ALA A 101 -0.33 1.53 -7.06
C ALA A 101 -1.22 2.70 -7.55
N SER A 102 -1.57 3.63 -6.67
CA SER A 102 -2.30 4.84 -7.05
C SER A 102 -1.43 5.85 -7.81
N ALA A 103 -0.12 5.88 -7.55
CA ALA A 103 0.81 6.66 -8.35
C ALA A 103 0.94 6.14 -9.80
N GLY A 104 0.42 4.94 -10.06
CA GLY A 104 0.51 4.26 -11.34
C GLY A 104 1.89 3.68 -11.63
N TRP A 105 2.71 3.43 -10.60
CA TRP A 105 3.99 2.75 -10.82
C TRP A 105 3.76 1.33 -11.32
N PRO A 106 4.57 0.83 -12.27
CA PRO A 106 5.68 1.49 -12.96
C PRO A 106 5.33 2.13 -14.32
N HIS A 107 4.03 2.31 -14.62
CA HIS A 107 3.56 2.78 -15.93
C HIS A 107 4.02 4.19 -16.30
N PRO A 108 4.10 4.48 -17.61
CA PRO A 108 4.13 5.85 -18.12
C PRO A 108 2.96 6.68 -17.59
N LYS A 109 3.13 8.00 -17.52
CA LYS A 109 2.12 8.91 -16.95
C LYS A 109 0.77 8.91 -17.67
N SER A 110 0.73 8.54 -18.96
CA SER A 110 -0.50 8.44 -19.76
C SER A 110 -1.25 7.12 -19.52
N GLU A 111 -0.63 6.16 -18.86
CA GLU A 111 -1.09 4.76 -18.76
C GLU A 111 -1.47 4.40 -17.32
N ILE A 112 -1.95 5.39 -16.57
CA ILE A 112 -2.34 5.27 -15.15
C ILE A 112 -3.80 5.66 -14.98
N TYR A 113 -4.48 5.10 -13.97
CA TYR A 113 -5.92 5.31 -13.79
C TYR A 113 -6.32 6.79 -13.75
N SER A 114 -5.49 7.67 -13.17
CA SER A 114 -5.81 9.10 -13.06
C SER A 114 -5.77 9.82 -14.40
N ALA A 115 -4.91 9.39 -15.34
CA ALA A 115 -4.86 9.96 -16.69
C ALA A 115 -6.08 9.50 -17.50
N TYR A 116 -6.44 8.22 -17.39
CA TYR A 116 -7.66 7.71 -18.00
C TYR A 116 -8.94 8.36 -17.45
N LEU A 117 -8.98 8.58 -16.13
CA LEU A 117 -10.07 9.30 -15.47
C LEU A 117 -10.18 10.75 -15.98
N GLU A 118 -9.06 11.45 -16.16
CA GLU A 118 -9.03 12.81 -16.70
C GLU A 118 -9.65 12.87 -18.10
N GLN A 119 -9.22 11.98 -19.00
CA GLN A 119 -9.76 11.89 -20.36
C GLN A 119 -11.27 11.62 -20.33
N ALA A 120 -11.71 10.61 -19.58
CA ALA A 120 -13.13 10.24 -19.52
C ALA A 120 -14.00 11.36 -18.94
N LEU A 121 -13.55 12.03 -17.88
CA LEU A 121 -14.24 13.18 -17.33
C LEU A 121 -14.27 14.37 -18.29
N GLN A 122 -13.22 14.58 -19.07
CA GLN A 122 -13.19 15.63 -20.08
C GLN A 122 -14.24 15.40 -21.19
N VAL A 123 -14.47 14.14 -21.56
CA VAL A 123 -15.54 13.76 -22.51
C VAL A 123 -16.93 13.86 -21.88
N ALA A 124 -17.05 13.58 -20.58
CA ALA A 124 -18.32 13.68 -19.85
C ALA A 124 -18.74 15.12 -19.54
N TYR A 125 -17.78 16.03 -19.36
CA TYR A 125 -17.99 17.44 -19.06
C TYR A 125 -17.23 18.34 -20.05
N PRO A 126 -17.57 18.31 -21.36
CA PRO A 126 -16.83 19.04 -22.40
C PRO A 126 -16.86 20.57 -22.23
N ASP A 127 -17.83 21.09 -21.47
CA ASP A 127 -17.96 22.51 -21.18
C ASP A 127 -17.11 22.96 -19.97
N ARG A 128 -16.37 22.04 -19.33
CA ARG A 128 -15.53 22.29 -18.16
C ARG A 128 -14.08 21.96 -18.49
N ASP A 129 -13.16 22.65 -17.82
CA ASP A 129 -11.75 22.24 -17.83
C ASP A 129 -11.54 21.21 -16.71
N ILE A 130 -11.02 20.03 -17.04
CA ILE A 130 -10.74 18.98 -16.04
C ILE A 130 -9.25 19.00 -15.67
N GLU A 131 -8.97 19.07 -14.37
CA GLU A 131 -7.62 18.94 -13.80
C GLU A 131 -7.58 17.75 -12.84
N VAL A 132 -6.99 16.63 -13.23
CA VAL A 132 -6.74 15.48 -12.33
C VAL A 132 -5.29 15.48 -11.86
N VAL A 133 -5.07 15.93 -10.62
CA VAL A 133 -3.75 16.05 -10.02
C VAL A 133 -3.45 14.83 -9.14
N ASN A 134 -2.64 13.90 -9.64
CA ASN A 134 -2.24 12.71 -8.89
C ASN A 134 -1.00 12.96 -8.02
N ILE A 135 -1.21 13.10 -6.70
CA ILE A 135 -0.18 13.33 -5.67
C ILE A 135 0.00 12.06 -4.82
N SER A 136 -0.21 10.89 -5.41
CA SER A 136 0.08 9.61 -4.76
C SER A 136 1.58 9.39 -4.65
N ALA A 137 2.07 8.72 -3.60
CA ALA A 137 3.50 8.55 -3.35
C ALA A 137 3.89 7.08 -3.12
N HIS A 138 5.08 6.71 -3.59
CA HIS A 138 5.61 5.37 -3.40
C HIS A 138 5.80 5.06 -1.91
N ALA A 139 5.44 3.84 -1.51
CA ALA A 139 5.55 3.33 -0.14
C ALA A 139 4.76 4.11 0.95
N TYR A 140 3.88 5.06 0.59
CA TYR A 140 3.14 5.82 1.60
C TYR A 140 1.94 5.05 2.11
N ALA A 141 1.86 4.93 3.44
CA ALA A 141 0.68 4.46 4.17
C ALA A 141 -0.28 5.61 4.50
N SER A 142 -1.50 5.28 4.93
CA SER A 142 -2.62 6.18 5.21
C SER A 142 -2.28 7.38 6.09
N TYR A 143 -1.43 7.26 7.11
CA TYR A 143 -1.04 8.40 7.95
C TYR A 143 -0.20 9.43 7.18
N ARG A 144 0.66 9.00 6.25
CA ARG A 144 1.38 9.92 5.35
C ARG A 144 0.45 10.53 4.32
N ILE A 145 -0.52 9.75 3.83
CA ILE A 145 -1.56 10.26 2.94
C ILE A 145 -2.38 11.34 3.63
N LYS A 146 -2.76 11.14 4.89
CA LYS A 146 -3.42 12.16 5.71
C LYS A 146 -2.57 13.43 5.78
N MET A 147 -1.26 13.34 6.06
CA MET A 147 -0.37 14.52 6.09
C MET A 147 -0.34 15.29 4.76
N ILE A 148 -0.32 14.60 3.62
CA ILE A 148 -0.39 15.26 2.30
C ILE A 148 -1.75 15.94 2.15
N PHE A 149 -2.84 15.22 2.47
CA PHE A 149 -4.20 15.73 2.42
C PHE A 149 -4.38 17.02 3.21
N GLU A 150 -3.77 17.15 4.40
CA GLU A 150 -3.80 18.37 5.22
C GLU A 150 -3.32 19.62 4.47
N ASN A 151 -2.48 19.46 3.44
CA ASN A 151 -2.03 20.55 2.57
C ASN A 151 -2.93 20.66 1.32
N VAL A 152 -3.25 19.53 0.70
CA VAL A 152 -4.01 19.46 -0.56
C VAL A 152 -5.40 20.09 -0.43
N ILE A 153 -6.04 19.93 0.72
CA ILE A 153 -7.36 20.50 0.98
C ILE A 153 -7.40 22.04 0.93
N GLU A 154 -6.26 22.71 0.98
CA GLU A 154 -6.15 24.17 0.87
C GLU A 154 -5.95 24.67 -0.57
N TYR A 155 -5.92 23.78 -1.58
CA TYR A 155 -5.73 24.13 -3.00
C TYR A 155 -7.01 24.05 -3.84
N ASP A 156 -8.15 24.35 -3.22
CA ASP A 156 -9.49 24.41 -3.83
C ASP A 156 -9.91 23.14 -4.61
N PRO A 157 -9.79 21.93 -4.03
CA PRO A 157 -10.27 20.70 -4.65
C PRO A 157 -11.81 20.70 -4.80
N ASP A 158 -12.31 20.18 -5.92
CA ASP A 158 -13.73 19.81 -6.08
C ASP A 158 -13.99 18.35 -5.71
N LEU A 159 -12.96 17.51 -5.72
CA LEU A 159 -13.04 16.11 -5.34
C LEU A 159 -11.68 15.61 -4.85
N ILE A 160 -11.71 14.76 -3.81
CA ILE A 160 -10.57 13.96 -3.38
C ILE A 160 -10.83 12.49 -3.69
N VAL A 161 -9.92 11.83 -4.39
CA VAL A 161 -9.93 10.37 -4.62
C VAL A 161 -8.85 9.74 -3.75
N ILE A 162 -9.22 8.76 -2.91
CA ILE A 162 -8.30 8.04 -2.03
C ILE A 162 -8.18 6.59 -2.47
N TYR A 163 -6.99 6.19 -2.95
CA TYR A 163 -6.63 4.81 -3.26
C TYR A 163 -5.40 4.38 -2.44
N SER A 164 -5.63 3.92 -1.21
CA SER A 164 -4.57 3.66 -0.23
C SER A 164 -4.85 2.49 0.71
N GLY A 165 -3.83 1.64 0.97
CA GLY A 165 -3.89 0.55 1.94
C GLY A 165 -2.74 -0.47 1.82
N ASN A 166 -2.13 -0.60 0.63
CA ASN A 166 -1.08 -1.59 0.38
C ASN A 166 0.17 -1.42 1.26
N ASN A 167 0.46 -0.18 1.67
CA ASN A 167 1.70 0.15 2.37
C ASN A 167 1.58 0.13 3.90
N GLU A 168 0.45 -0.28 4.47
CA GLU A 168 0.22 -0.19 5.91
C GLU A 168 1.22 -0.98 6.75
N PHE A 169 1.78 -2.05 6.17
CA PHE A 169 2.71 -2.94 6.84
C PHE A 169 4.19 -2.58 6.64
N LEU A 170 4.51 -1.59 5.78
CA LEU A 170 5.89 -1.37 5.36
C LEU A 170 6.78 -0.73 6.44
N GLU A 171 6.19 0.04 7.35
CA GLU A 171 6.94 0.84 8.32
C GLU A 171 6.87 0.27 9.72
N ARG A 172 8.00 0.32 10.45
CA ARG A 172 8.04 -0.14 11.83
C ARG A 172 7.21 0.80 12.69
N ARG A 173 6.11 0.28 13.23
CA ARG A 173 5.25 1.01 14.15
C ARG A 173 5.24 0.28 15.49
N THR A 174 5.34 1.05 16.57
CA THR A 174 5.08 0.55 17.92
C THR A 174 3.96 1.40 18.48
N TYR A 175 2.78 0.81 18.61
CA TYR A 175 1.62 1.44 19.22
C TYR A 175 1.74 1.29 20.74
N LEU A 176 1.72 2.41 21.46
CA LEU A 176 1.84 2.43 22.91
C LEU A 176 0.55 1.86 23.53
N LYS A 177 0.65 0.71 24.21
CA LYS A 177 -0.46 -0.11 24.75
C LYS A 177 -1.48 0.63 25.64
N HIS A 178 -1.11 1.79 26.20
CA HIS A 178 -1.97 2.56 27.11
C HIS A 178 -2.56 3.84 26.50
N ARG A 179 -2.29 4.15 25.23
CA ARG A 179 -2.77 5.42 24.64
C ARG A 179 -4.26 5.49 24.40
N VAL A 180 -4.94 4.39 24.11
CA VAL A 180 -6.38 4.44 23.81
C VAL A 180 -7.24 4.79 25.04
N GLN A 181 -6.81 4.42 26.25
CA GLN A 181 -7.52 4.82 27.48
C GLN A 181 -7.24 6.27 27.89
N VAL A 182 -6.12 6.86 27.45
CA VAL A 182 -5.75 8.26 27.70
C VAL A 182 -6.08 9.14 26.48
N ALA A 183 -6.63 8.59 25.40
CA ALA A 183 -6.79 9.24 24.11
C ALA A 183 -7.57 10.55 24.16
N GLN A 184 -8.55 10.70 25.07
CA GLN A 184 -9.26 11.97 25.23
C GLN A 184 -8.39 13.06 25.88
N ALA A 185 -7.62 12.69 26.90
CA ALA A 185 -6.70 13.61 27.57
C ALA A 185 -5.47 13.92 26.69
N GLU A 186 -4.97 12.93 25.94
CA GLU A 186 -3.94 13.14 24.92
C GLU A 186 -4.48 13.92 23.72
N HIS A 187 -5.74 13.76 23.30
CA HIS A 187 -6.34 14.57 22.23
C HIS A 187 -6.39 16.04 22.63
N LEU A 188 -6.80 16.36 23.86
CA LEU A 188 -6.72 17.71 24.40
C LEU A 188 -5.27 18.19 24.54
N ALA A 189 -4.35 17.35 25.01
CA ALA A 189 -2.93 17.69 25.11
C ALA A 189 -2.25 17.86 23.74
N ASN A 190 -2.72 17.15 22.71
CA ASN A 190 -2.29 17.29 21.32
C ASN A 190 -2.73 18.61 20.71
N HIS A 191 -3.57 19.41 21.36
CA HIS A 191 -3.77 20.81 20.95
C HIS A 191 -2.59 21.70 21.37
N SER A 192 -1.79 21.30 22.36
CA SER A 192 -0.60 22.03 22.81
C SER A 192 0.63 21.73 21.95
N VAL A 193 1.19 22.76 21.31
CA VAL A 193 2.47 22.71 20.58
C VAL A 193 3.60 22.30 21.52
N ALA A 194 3.61 22.82 22.74
CA ALA A 194 4.65 22.53 23.73
C ALA A 194 4.65 21.04 24.15
N PHE A 195 3.46 20.46 24.38
CA PHE A 195 3.32 19.04 24.69
C PHE A 195 3.81 18.16 23.54
N ARG A 196 3.38 18.43 22.29
CA ARG A 196 3.81 17.69 21.11
C ARG A 196 5.34 17.75 20.92
N TYR A 197 5.94 18.92 21.16
CA TYR A 197 7.39 19.11 21.07
C TYR A 197 8.17 18.37 22.17
N ALA A 198 7.71 18.41 23.41
CA ALA A 198 8.31 17.67 24.52
C ALA A 198 8.24 16.14 24.27
N GLN A 199 7.10 15.66 23.78
CA GLN A 199 6.91 14.27 23.40
C GLN A 199 7.84 13.85 22.24
N PHE A 200 8.00 14.69 21.22
CA PHE A 200 8.95 14.47 20.12
C PHE A 200 10.39 14.26 20.65
N TRP A 201 10.87 15.11 21.55
CA TRP A 201 12.21 14.96 22.13
C TRP A 201 12.35 13.74 23.04
N TYR A 202 11.34 13.47 23.87
CA TYR A 202 11.31 12.29 24.74
C TYR A 202 11.37 11.00 23.91
N GLN A 203 10.60 10.93 22.82
CA GLN A 203 10.58 9.76 21.94
C GLN A 203 11.81 9.68 21.04
N LYS A 204 12.37 10.79 20.55
CA LYS A 204 13.68 10.79 19.87
C LYS A 204 14.78 10.17 20.74
N LYS A 205 14.66 10.30 22.07
CA LYS A 205 15.56 9.66 23.04
C LYS A 205 15.28 8.17 23.23
N LEU A 206 14.02 7.73 23.17
CA LEU A 206 13.60 6.33 23.35
C LEU A 206 13.69 5.49 22.06
N PHE A 207 13.39 6.12 20.93
CA PHE A 207 13.32 5.54 19.60
C PHE A 207 14.12 6.45 18.64
N PRO A 208 15.45 6.50 18.76
CA PRO A 208 16.30 7.34 17.91
C PRO A 208 16.22 6.98 16.41
N GLU A 209 15.60 5.85 16.09
CA GLU A 209 15.44 5.31 14.73
C GLU A 209 13.96 5.26 14.31
N SER A 210 13.30 6.41 14.17
CA SER A 210 12.27 6.49 13.11
C SER A 210 13.00 6.45 11.77
N SER A 211 13.46 5.25 11.40
CA SER A 211 14.22 4.99 10.18
C SER A 211 13.28 5.01 8.99
N LEU A 212 12.90 6.22 8.58
CA LEU A 212 12.54 6.60 7.21
C LEU A 212 12.24 8.12 7.23
N SER A 213 13.25 8.91 7.62
CA SER A 213 13.45 10.13 6.84
C SER A 213 13.73 9.63 5.42
N GLY A 214 13.00 10.14 4.43
CA GLY A 214 13.22 9.78 3.04
C GLY A 214 14.57 10.29 2.51
N LEU A 215 15.65 10.22 3.29
CA LEU A 215 17.00 10.67 3.01
C LEU A 215 17.96 9.50 3.23
N GLY A 216 17.91 8.53 2.33
CA GLY A 216 18.93 7.50 2.19
C GLY A 216 19.01 7.09 0.73
N ARG A 217 20.20 7.18 0.13
CA ARG A 217 20.46 6.92 -1.30
C ARG A 217 20.65 5.43 -1.60
N GLU A 218 20.17 5.02 -2.78
CA GLU A 218 20.63 4.00 -3.76
C GLU A 218 21.12 2.60 -3.33
N ARG A 219 21.54 2.37 -2.09
CA ARG A 219 21.92 1.03 -1.58
C ARG A 219 20.80 0.36 -0.78
N ILE A 220 19.58 0.89 -0.89
CA ILE A 220 18.54 0.80 0.14
C ILE A 220 17.39 -0.12 -0.25
N GLN A 221 17.15 -0.47 -1.51
CA GLN A 221 15.97 -1.30 -1.82
C GLN A 221 16.00 -2.65 -1.09
N TYR A 222 17.08 -3.44 -1.15
CA TYR A 222 17.14 -4.74 -0.45
C TYR A 222 17.29 -4.63 1.08
N GLU A 223 18.11 -3.72 1.60
CA GLU A 223 18.18 -3.50 3.05
C GLU A 223 16.85 -3.00 3.60
N MET A 224 16.13 -2.17 2.84
CA MET A 224 14.78 -1.73 3.16
C MET A 224 13.82 -2.92 3.09
N TRP A 225 13.85 -3.75 2.05
CA TRP A 225 12.95 -4.92 1.94
C TRP A 225 13.17 -5.97 3.03
N SER A 226 14.42 -6.31 3.34
CA SER A 226 14.74 -7.22 4.46
C SER A 226 14.38 -6.62 5.83
N LYS A 227 14.52 -5.30 6.00
CA LYS A 227 14.02 -4.58 7.18
C LYS A 227 12.49 -4.56 7.21
N VAL A 228 11.82 -4.31 6.10
CA VAL A 228 10.36 -4.27 5.97
C VAL A 228 9.78 -5.65 6.26
N ALA A 229 10.35 -6.72 5.72
CA ALA A 229 9.92 -8.08 6.01
C ALA A 229 10.01 -8.39 7.51
N LYS A 230 11.11 -8.01 8.16
CA LYS A 230 11.26 -8.15 9.63
C LYS A 230 10.25 -7.31 10.40
N VAL A 231 9.92 -6.12 9.90
CA VAL A 231 8.94 -5.21 10.49
C VAL A 231 7.54 -5.82 10.46
N THR A 232 7.07 -6.27 9.30
CA THR A 232 5.73 -6.86 9.18
C THR A 232 5.60 -8.11 10.04
N LEU A 233 6.63 -8.96 10.06
CA LEU A 233 6.67 -10.15 10.90
C LEU A 233 6.60 -9.81 12.39
N THR A 234 7.17 -8.66 12.80
CA THR A 234 7.07 -8.21 14.19
C THR A 234 5.66 -7.76 14.54
N LEU A 235 4.97 -7.05 13.63
CA LEU A 235 3.59 -6.59 13.82
C LEU A 235 2.61 -7.76 13.93
N ARG A 236 2.76 -8.79 13.10
CA ARG A 236 1.91 -10.00 13.13
C ARG A 236 2.15 -10.89 14.34
N LYS A 237 3.34 -10.83 14.97
CA LYS A 237 3.65 -11.56 16.22
C LYS A 237 2.93 -11.00 17.45
N ASP A 238 2.49 -9.74 17.41
CA ASP A 238 1.70 -9.12 18.48
C ASP A 238 0.29 -8.78 17.95
N PRO A 239 -0.72 -9.65 18.19
CA PRO A 239 -2.08 -9.44 17.70
C PRO A 239 -2.66 -8.08 18.09
N GLU A 240 -2.28 -7.54 19.25
CA GLU A 240 -2.74 -6.24 19.72
C GLU A 240 -2.21 -5.11 18.82
N GLN A 241 -0.93 -5.18 18.45
CA GLN A 241 -0.31 -4.22 17.52
C GLN A 241 -0.93 -4.31 16.13
N PHE A 242 -1.24 -5.52 15.67
CA PHE A 242 -1.94 -5.74 14.41
C PHE A 242 -3.34 -5.12 14.41
N GLU A 243 -4.09 -5.26 15.51
CA GLU A 243 -5.39 -4.59 15.68
C GLU A 243 -5.26 -3.05 15.74
N TYR A 244 -4.24 -2.52 16.43
CA TYR A 244 -3.97 -1.07 16.44
C TYR A 244 -3.67 -0.53 15.05
N LEU A 245 -2.94 -1.29 14.22
CA LEU A 245 -2.66 -0.90 12.85
C LEU A 245 -3.94 -0.78 12.02
N LYS A 246 -4.86 -1.75 12.13
CA LYS A 246 -6.17 -1.67 11.47
C LYS A 246 -7.00 -0.48 11.95
N ARG A 247 -7.04 -0.24 13.27
CA ARG A 247 -7.71 0.94 13.85
C ARG A 247 -7.09 2.25 13.37
N HIS A 248 -5.76 2.29 13.24
CA HIS A 248 -5.05 3.48 12.78
C HIS A 248 -5.37 3.78 11.32
N TYR A 249 -5.40 2.76 10.44
CA TYR A 249 -5.83 2.90 9.06
C TYR A 249 -7.25 3.50 8.99
N HIS A 250 -8.21 2.89 9.68
CA HIS A 250 -9.59 3.38 9.74
C HIS A 250 -9.65 4.84 10.20
N TYR A 251 -8.96 5.16 11.31
CA TYR A 251 -8.89 6.53 11.83
C TYR A 251 -8.37 7.53 10.79
N ASN A 252 -7.27 7.21 10.11
CA ASN A 252 -6.67 8.13 9.14
C ASN A 252 -7.60 8.45 7.98
N ILE A 253 -8.22 7.43 7.39
CA ILE A 253 -9.17 7.62 6.29
C ILE A 253 -10.40 8.38 6.77
N GLU A 254 -10.93 8.05 7.95
CA GLU A 254 -12.11 8.73 8.50
C GLU A 254 -11.82 10.21 8.82
N GLN A 255 -10.62 10.55 9.29
CA GLN A 255 -10.22 11.94 9.50
C GLN A 255 -10.14 12.74 8.19
N ILE A 256 -9.63 12.13 7.12
CA ILE A 256 -9.64 12.75 5.79
C ILE A 256 -11.09 13.07 5.39
N VAL A 257 -11.98 12.08 5.46
CA VAL A 257 -13.41 12.24 5.11
C VAL A 257 -14.08 13.34 5.95
N LYS A 258 -13.91 13.31 7.28
CA LYS A 258 -14.48 14.31 8.19
C LYS A 258 -14.00 15.73 7.88
N LYS A 259 -12.70 15.89 7.62
CA LYS A 259 -12.13 17.21 7.32
C LYS A 259 -12.52 17.70 5.92
N SER A 260 -12.61 16.82 4.93
CA SER A 260 -13.14 17.15 3.60
C SER A 260 -14.59 17.62 3.69
N ASN A 261 -15.42 16.92 4.48
CA ASN A 261 -16.82 17.32 4.71
C ASN A 261 -16.93 18.72 5.34
N HIS A 262 -16.09 19.06 6.32
CA HIS A 262 -16.06 20.41 6.89
C HIS A 262 -15.73 21.52 5.87
N ARG A 263 -15.06 21.17 4.76
CA ARG A 263 -14.75 22.07 3.65
C ARG A 263 -15.75 21.96 2.50
N GLY A 264 -16.77 21.10 2.61
CA GLY A 264 -17.76 20.87 1.55
C GLY A 264 -17.19 20.12 0.34
N VAL A 265 -16.07 19.41 0.50
CA VAL A 265 -15.40 18.70 -0.59
C VAL A 265 -15.78 17.21 -0.50
N PRO A 266 -16.40 16.61 -1.54
CA PRO A 266 -16.70 15.19 -1.57
C PRO A 266 -15.43 14.34 -1.63
N VAL A 267 -15.54 13.09 -1.17
CA VAL A 267 -14.45 12.11 -1.23
C VAL A 267 -14.93 10.85 -1.94
N VAL A 268 -14.15 10.34 -2.88
CA VAL A 268 -14.30 8.98 -3.41
C VAL A 268 -13.24 8.09 -2.76
N LEU A 269 -13.69 7.07 -2.03
CA LEU A 269 -12.86 6.04 -1.43
C LEU A 269 -12.79 4.85 -2.38
N VAL A 270 -11.61 4.58 -2.92
CA VAL A 270 -11.38 3.42 -3.79
C VAL A 270 -10.97 2.24 -2.91
N THR A 271 -11.74 1.14 -2.96
CA THR A 271 -11.31 -0.11 -2.32
C THR A 271 -9.98 -0.56 -2.92
N VAL A 272 -9.18 -1.31 -2.17
CA VAL A 272 -7.81 -1.64 -2.54
C VAL A 272 -7.75 -3.07 -3.08
N PRO A 273 -7.86 -3.28 -4.40
CA PRO A 273 -7.72 -4.60 -4.98
C PRO A 273 -6.25 -5.04 -4.93
N THR A 274 -6.03 -6.35 -4.91
CA THR A 274 -4.69 -6.96 -4.88
C THR A 274 -4.69 -8.23 -5.71
N ASN A 275 -3.55 -8.62 -6.26
CA ASN A 275 -3.39 -9.92 -6.90
C ASN A 275 -3.49 -11.00 -5.81
N VAL A 276 -4.60 -11.72 -5.76
CA VAL A 276 -4.83 -12.82 -4.80
C VAL A 276 -4.62 -14.19 -5.43
N HIS A 277 -4.69 -14.26 -6.76
CA HIS A 277 -4.66 -15.49 -7.53
C HIS A 277 -3.23 -15.98 -7.78
N ASP A 278 -2.37 -15.14 -8.37
CA ASP A 278 -1.04 -15.55 -8.85
C ASP A 278 0.10 -15.16 -7.91
N TRP A 279 -0.17 -14.35 -6.89
CA TRP A 279 0.82 -13.96 -5.89
C TRP A 279 0.70 -14.79 -4.61
N TYR A 280 1.70 -15.63 -4.36
CA TYR A 280 1.77 -16.50 -3.19
C TYR A 280 1.86 -15.69 -1.89
N PRO A 281 1.30 -16.22 -0.77
CA PRO A 281 1.62 -15.69 0.55
C PRO A 281 3.13 -15.68 0.77
N ASN A 282 3.65 -14.57 1.28
CA ASN A 282 5.10 -14.40 1.43
C ASN A 282 5.64 -15.10 2.69
N VAL A 283 4.86 -15.11 3.78
CA VAL A 283 5.21 -15.87 4.98
C VAL A 283 3.98 -16.56 5.56
N SER A 284 4.06 -17.88 5.73
CA SER A 284 3.06 -18.64 6.46
C SER A 284 3.50 -18.87 7.90
N TYR A 285 2.55 -18.83 8.82
CA TYR A 285 2.79 -19.13 10.23
C TYR A 285 2.73 -20.64 10.49
N HIS A 286 3.65 -21.12 11.33
CA HIS A 286 3.67 -22.47 11.85
C HIS A 286 3.81 -22.43 13.38
N ARG A 287 2.91 -23.12 14.06
CA ARG A 287 2.97 -23.42 15.50
C ARG A 287 3.47 -24.84 15.74
N LEU A 288 3.14 -25.77 14.84
CA LEU A 288 3.50 -27.18 14.97
C LEU A 288 5.03 -27.39 14.92
N SER A 289 5.48 -28.43 15.60
CA SER A 289 6.88 -28.88 15.60
C SER A 289 6.94 -30.39 15.81
N GLY A 290 8.10 -31.02 15.55
CA GLY A 290 8.29 -32.45 15.77
C GLY A 290 7.38 -33.33 14.90
N GLU A 291 6.78 -34.35 15.52
CA GLU A 291 5.92 -35.33 14.84
C GLU A 291 4.66 -34.69 14.22
N ASP A 292 4.00 -33.79 14.95
CA ASP A 292 2.81 -33.10 14.44
C ASP A 292 3.12 -32.26 13.20
N PHE A 293 4.30 -31.63 13.14
CA PHE A 293 4.76 -30.92 11.95
C PHE A 293 5.00 -31.88 10.78
N ALA A 294 5.60 -33.05 11.01
CA ALA A 294 5.82 -34.04 9.96
C ALA A 294 4.48 -34.60 9.40
N VAL A 295 3.49 -34.80 10.27
CA VAL A 295 2.14 -35.22 9.87
C VAL A 295 1.45 -34.12 9.06
N TRP A 296 1.51 -32.86 9.53
CA TRP A 296 0.99 -31.71 8.78
C TRP A 296 1.66 -31.58 7.39
N GLN A 297 2.99 -31.67 7.34
CA GLN A 297 3.77 -31.59 6.10
C GLN A 297 3.34 -32.67 5.11
N THR A 298 3.06 -33.89 5.59
CA THR A 298 2.56 -34.98 4.75
C THR A 298 1.24 -34.61 4.05
N TYR A 299 0.29 -34.04 4.79
CA TYR A 299 -0.99 -33.60 4.21
C TYR A 299 -0.82 -32.42 3.27
N PHE A 300 0.04 -31.46 3.61
CA PHE A 300 0.35 -30.31 2.78
C PHE A 300 0.99 -30.73 1.44
N ASP A 301 2.04 -31.55 1.48
CA ASP A 301 2.73 -32.08 0.31
C ASP A 301 1.82 -32.95 -0.55
N GLN A 302 0.97 -33.77 0.08
CA GLN A 302 -0.06 -34.55 -0.62
C GLN A 302 -1.03 -33.61 -1.36
N GLY A 303 -1.48 -32.54 -0.73
CA GLY A 303 -2.34 -31.52 -1.34
C GLY A 303 -1.73 -30.94 -2.62
N GLN A 304 -0.49 -30.48 -2.54
CA GLN A 304 0.25 -29.94 -3.69
C GLN A 304 0.42 -30.99 -4.79
N ARG A 305 0.77 -32.24 -4.44
CA ARG A 305 0.93 -33.32 -5.40
C ARG A 305 -0.35 -33.63 -6.15
N GLU A 306 -1.48 -33.72 -5.44
CA GLU A 306 -2.78 -34.02 -6.04
C GLU A 306 -3.26 -32.87 -6.94
N ILE A 307 -2.90 -31.61 -6.66
CA ILE A 307 -3.09 -30.48 -7.58
C ILE A 307 -2.32 -30.71 -8.89
N LEU A 308 -1.02 -31.03 -8.80
CA LEU A 308 -0.17 -31.28 -9.99
C LEU A 308 -0.63 -32.49 -10.80
N GLN A 309 -1.27 -33.47 -10.15
CA GLN A 309 -1.84 -34.67 -10.78
C GLN A 309 -3.28 -34.47 -11.26
N ASN A 310 -3.84 -33.26 -11.16
CA ASN A 310 -5.21 -32.94 -11.55
C ASN A 310 -6.29 -33.78 -10.83
N ASN A 311 -6.08 -34.04 -9.54
CA ASN A 311 -7.00 -34.76 -8.65
C ASN A 311 -7.59 -33.81 -7.58
N PRO A 312 -8.43 -32.84 -7.96
CA PRO A 312 -8.84 -31.73 -7.07
C PRO A 312 -9.52 -32.19 -5.78
N ASN A 313 -10.39 -33.20 -5.83
CA ASN A 313 -11.08 -33.69 -4.63
C ASN A 313 -10.10 -34.24 -3.57
N LYS A 314 -9.04 -34.95 -3.98
CA LYS A 314 -8.02 -35.46 -3.05
C LYS A 314 -7.14 -34.34 -2.53
N ALA A 315 -6.83 -33.36 -3.37
CA ALA A 315 -6.12 -32.16 -2.94
C ALA A 315 -6.90 -31.40 -1.87
N ILE A 316 -8.20 -31.18 -2.09
CA ILE A 316 -9.11 -30.53 -1.13
C ILE A 316 -9.09 -31.29 0.21
N GLU A 317 -9.29 -32.61 0.20
CA GLU A 317 -9.30 -33.43 1.42
C GLU A 317 -7.97 -33.31 2.20
N ALA A 318 -6.83 -33.42 1.51
CA ALA A 318 -5.52 -33.33 2.13
C ALA A 318 -5.24 -31.93 2.71
N LEU A 319 -5.57 -30.87 1.95
CA LEU A 319 -5.35 -29.49 2.38
C LEU A 319 -6.29 -29.09 3.54
N GLN A 320 -7.51 -29.61 3.58
CA GLN A 320 -8.42 -29.44 4.72
C GLN A 320 -7.81 -30.06 5.99
N LYS A 321 -7.26 -31.28 5.92
CA LYS A 321 -6.55 -31.89 7.06
C LYS A 321 -5.34 -31.07 7.49
N ALA A 322 -4.56 -30.55 6.54
CA ALA A 322 -3.45 -29.65 6.85
C ALA A 322 -3.93 -28.37 7.56
N ILE A 323 -5.05 -27.79 7.14
CA ILE A 323 -5.66 -26.59 7.75
C ILE A 323 -6.22 -26.88 9.14
N GLU A 324 -6.84 -28.05 9.37
CA GLU A 324 -7.32 -28.45 10.69
C GLU A 324 -6.18 -28.47 11.73
N MET A 325 -4.99 -28.89 11.31
CA MET A 325 -3.80 -28.94 12.17
C MET A 325 -3.13 -27.57 12.36
N GLU A 326 -3.04 -26.78 11.29
CA GLU A 326 -2.41 -25.45 11.29
C GLU A 326 -3.33 -24.38 10.65
N PRO A 327 -4.37 -23.89 11.38
CA PRO A 327 -5.44 -23.07 10.80
C PRO A 327 -5.01 -21.65 10.42
N LEU A 328 -3.80 -21.24 10.79
CA LEU A 328 -3.22 -19.94 10.47
C LEU A 328 -2.15 -20.03 9.36
N HIS A 329 -1.95 -21.21 8.75
CA HIS A 329 -0.99 -21.40 7.67
C HIS A 329 -1.54 -20.85 6.34
N ALA A 330 -1.09 -19.66 5.94
CA ALA A 330 -1.59 -18.93 4.77
C ALA A 330 -1.50 -19.72 3.46
N GLU A 331 -0.36 -20.36 3.20
CA GLU A 331 -0.12 -21.09 1.95
C GLU A 331 -0.99 -22.34 1.81
N SER A 332 -1.43 -22.98 2.91
CA SER A 332 -2.41 -24.08 2.84
C SER A 332 -3.74 -23.63 2.24
N TYR A 333 -4.18 -22.41 2.60
CA TYR A 333 -5.39 -21.83 2.01
C TYR A 333 -5.19 -21.43 0.55
N PHE A 334 -3.98 -21.00 0.16
CA PHE A 334 -3.68 -20.69 -1.23
C PHE A 334 -3.77 -21.94 -2.11
N TYR A 335 -3.16 -23.06 -1.70
CA TYR A 335 -3.31 -24.31 -2.44
C TYR A 335 -4.74 -24.87 -2.35
N LEU A 336 -5.46 -24.66 -1.24
CA LEU A 336 -6.86 -25.07 -1.16
C LEU A 336 -7.70 -24.30 -2.19
N ALA A 337 -7.45 -23.00 -2.35
CA ALA A 337 -8.09 -22.19 -3.37
C ALA A 337 -7.80 -22.71 -4.79
N ARG A 338 -6.53 -23.04 -5.08
CA ARG A 338 -6.11 -23.68 -6.35
C ARG A 338 -6.83 -25.01 -6.59
N ALA A 339 -6.99 -25.82 -5.54
CA ALA A 339 -7.69 -27.10 -5.65
C ALA A 339 -9.18 -26.90 -5.98
N TYR A 340 -9.85 -25.93 -5.36
CA TYR A 340 -11.24 -25.56 -5.69
C TYR A 340 -11.39 -24.95 -7.08
N GLU A 341 -10.43 -24.14 -7.53
CA GLU A 341 -10.40 -23.60 -8.89
C GLU A 341 -10.37 -24.74 -9.93
N ILE A 342 -9.47 -25.71 -9.75
CA ILE A 342 -9.38 -26.91 -10.61
C ILE A 342 -10.65 -27.77 -10.49
N ASN A 343 -11.31 -27.78 -9.32
CA ASN A 343 -12.59 -28.45 -9.11
C ASN A 343 -13.79 -27.71 -9.74
N ASN A 344 -13.57 -26.57 -10.39
CA ASN A 344 -14.62 -25.71 -10.95
C ASN A 344 -15.59 -25.17 -9.89
N GLU A 345 -15.07 -24.80 -8.71
CA GLU A 345 -15.81 -24.20 -7.59
C GLU A 345 -15.32 -22.77 -7.31
N PRO A 346 -15.74 -21.79 -8.12
CA PRO A 346 -15.12 -20.46 -8.13
C PRO A 346 -15.33 -19.66 -6.82
N ASP A 347 -16.51 -19.78 -6.21
CA ASP A 347 -16.82 -19.07 -4.96
C ASP A 347 -15.92 -19.54 -3.80
N HIS A 348 -15.68 -20.86 -3.71
CA HIS A 348 -14.75 -21.43 -2.75
C HIS A 348 -13.32 -20.99 -3.03
N ALA A 349 -12.88 -21.06 -4.29
CA ALA A 349 -11.56 -20.61 -4.68
C ALA A 349 -11.32 -19.14 -4.29
N LEU A 350 -12.21 -18.23 -4.70
CA LEU A 350 -12.12 -16.81 -4.38
C LEU A 350 -12.04 -16.57 -2.87
N LYS A 351 -12.95 -17.18 -2.09
CA LYS A 351 -12.94 -17.09 -0.62
C LYS A 351 -11.59 -17.48 -0.03
N TYR A 352 -11.03 -18.61 -0.45
CA TYR A 352 -9.79 -19.12 0.11
C TYR A 352 -8.55 -18.35 -0.37
N TYR A 353 -8.57 -17.74 -1.56
CA TYR A 353 -7.54 -16.79 -1.99
C TYR A 353 -7.49 -15.55 -1.07
N TYR A 354 -8.64 -14.95 -0.77
CA TYR A 354 -8.69 -13.82 0.18
C TYR A 354 -8.27 -14.25 1.59
N GLN A 355 -8.65 -15.47 2.03
CA GLN A 355 -8.23 -16.01 3.32
C GLN A 355 -6.71 -16.22 3.38
N ALA A 356 -6.09 -16.74 2.31
CA ALA A 356 -4.64 -16.89 2.22
C ALA A 356 -3.93 -15.53 2.34
N LYS A 357 -4.40 -14.51 1.61
CA LYS A 357 -3.90 -13.13 1.73
C LYS A 357 -4.03 -12.58 3.15
N ASP A 358 -5.18 -12.75 3.77
CA ASP A 358 -5.46 -12.20 5.09
C ASP A 358 -4.69 -12.92 6.22
N LEU A 359 -4.28 -14.16 5.99
CA LEU A 359 -3.44 -14.94 6.91
C LEU A 359 -1.93 -14.79 6.67
N ASP A 360 -1.52 -14.26 5.51
CA ASP A 360 -0.11 -14.01 5.22
C ASP A 360 0.53 -13.18 6.34
N TYR A 361 1.54 -13.75 6.99
CA TYR A 361 2.26 -13.12 8.10
C TYR A 361 3.14 -11.97 7.65
N ASN A 362 3.31 -11.79 6.35
CA ASN A 362 3.97 -10.66 5.75
C ASN A 362 3.32 -10.25 4.42
N PRO A 363 2.07 -9.74 4.44
CA PRO A 363 1.25 -9.67 3.24
C PRO A 363 1.79 -8.72 2.17
N PHE A 364 2.55 -7.68 2.56
CA PHE A 364 2.98 -6.58 1.69
C PHE A 364 1.87 -5.89 0.88
N ARG A 365 0.60 -6.29 1.06
CA ARG A 365 -0.59 -5.88 0.33
C ARG A 365 -1.75 -5.61 1.29
N ALA A 366 -2.78 -4.92 0.82
CA ALA A 366 -3.95 -4.63 1.64
C ALA A 366 -4.70 -5.92 2.07
N ILE A 367 -5.08 -5.98 3.34
CA ILE A 367 -5.93 -7.07 3.86
C ILE A 367 -7.39 -6.67 3.76
N SER A 368 -8.30 -7.65 3.77
CA SER A 368 -9.75 -7.40 3.57
C SER A 368 -10.35 -6.51 4.66
N ALA A 369 -9.70 -6.40 5.83
CA ALA A 369 -10.11 -5.49 6.88
C ALA A 369 -10.03 -4.00 6.49
N PHE A 370 -9.13 -3.65 5.57
CA PHE A 370 -9.02 -2.27 5.07
C PHE A 370 -10.19 -1.94 4.15
N ASN A 371 -10.53 -2.80 3.19
CA ASN A 371 -11.72 -2.60 2.35
C ASN A 371 -12.99 -2.52 3.20
N ARG A 372 -13.16 -3.40 4.21
CA ARG A 372 -14.27 -3.28 5.18
C ARG A 372 -14.31 -1.91 5.87
N SER A 373 -13.16 -1.38 6.28
CA SER A 373 -13.09 -0.04 6.88
C SER A 373 -13.55 1.05 5.91
N LEU A 374 -13.23 0.93 4.61
CA LEU A 374 -13.68 1.88 3.59
C LEU A 374 -15.19 1.81 3.38
N HIS A 375 -15.77 0.61 3.32
CA HIS A 375 -17.23 0.42 3.27
C HIS A 375 -17.91 1.04 4.50
N ASP A 376 -17.40 0.76 5.70
CA ASP A 376 -17.96 1.28 6.96
C ASP A 376 -17.93 2.82 6.97
N ILE A 377 -16.83 3.43 6.52
CA ILE A 377 -16.69 4.89 6.43
C ILE A 377 -17.65 5.48 5.39
N ALA A 378 -17.70 4.94 4.17
CA ALA A 378 -18.61 5.44 3.14
C ALA A 378 -20.08 5.33 3.56
N THR A 379 -20.45 4.23 4.24
CA THR A 379 -21.81 4.04 4.78
C THR A 379 -22.14 5.04 5.89
N SER A 380 -21.15 5.41 6.71
CA SER A 380 -21.35 6.29 7.86
C SER A 380 -21.28 7.79 7.52
N HIS A 381 -20.76 8.14 6.34
CA HIS A 381 -20.47 9.53 5.95
C HIS A 381 -21.05 9.82 4.56
N PRO A 382 -22.20 10.53 4.45
CA PRO A 382 -22.89 10.76 3.17
C PRO A 382 -22.08 11.49 2.09
N HIS A 383 -20.99 12.16 2.45
CA HIS A 383 -20.09 12.86 1.53
C HIS A 383 -18.89 12.01 1.09
N ALA A 384 -18.81 10.76 1.54
CA ALA A 384 -17.84 9.77 1.11
C ALA A 384 -18.52 8.70 0.26
N TYR A 385 -18.14 8.62 -1.00
CA TYR A 385 -18.65 7.66 -1.97
C TYR A 385 -17.66 6.53 -2.12
N LEU A 386 -18.15 5.30 -2.28
CA LEU A 386 -17.29 4.14 -2.44
C LEU A 386 -17.18 3.75 -3.91
N ALA A 387 -15.97 3.75 -4.43
CA ALA A 387 -15.63 3.13 -5.70
C ALA A 387 -15.06 1.72 -5.42
N ASP A 388 -15.92 0.69 -5.55
CA ASP A 388 -15.57 -0.70 -5.19
C ASP A 388 -14.75 -1.40 -6.29
N ALA A 389 -13.52 -0.91 -6.49
CA ALA A 389 -12.58 -1.46 -7.46
C ALA A 389 -12.15 -2.91 -7.15
N ASP A 390 -12.27 -3.38 -5.90
CA ASP A 390 -12.02 -4.79 -5.53
C ASP A 390 -13.08 -5.70 -6.15
N GLN A 391 -14.36 -5.35 -6.02
CA GLN A 391 -15.43 -6.06 -6.70
C GLN A 391 -15.36 -5.91 -8.22
N SER A 392 -15.10 -4.71 -8.75
CA SER A 392 -14.96 -4.49 -10.19
C SER A 392 -13.85 -5.36 -10.79
N MET A 393 -12.70 -5.49 -10.12
CA MET A 393 -11.62 -6.35 -10.57
C MET A 393 -11.97 -7.84 -10.48
N VAL A 394 -12.68 -8.27 -9.43
CA VAL A 394 -13.18 -9.66 -9.36
C VAL A 394 -14.10 -9.96 -10.54
N ALA A 395 -15.02 -9.04 -10.88
CA ALA A 395 -16.00 -9.22 -11.94
C ALA A 395 -15.40 -9.41 -13.34
N VAL A 396 -14.20 -8.86 -13.60
CA VAL A 396 -13.51 -8.96 -14.89
C VAL A 396 -12.25 -9.84 -14.85
N SER A 397 -12.02 -10.49 -13.70
CA SER A 397 -10.87 -11.36 -13.50
C SER A 397 -11.01 -12.65 -14.30
N PHE A 398 -9.88 -13.18 -14.74
CA PHE A 398 -9.81 -14.49 -15.36
C PHE A 398 -8.58 -15.26 -14.83
N PRO A 399 -8.75 -16.50 -14.35
CA PRO A 399 -9.95 -17.33 -14.45
C PRO A 399 -11.01 -17.10 -13.37
N VAL A 400 -10.62 -16.92 -12.10
CA VAL A 400 -11.56 -16.90 -10.96
C VAL A 400 -11.37 -15.73 -10.00
N ALA A 401 -10.16 -15.20 -9.92
CA ALA A 401 -9.82 -14.13 -8.99
C ALA A 401 -8.75 -13.23 -9.62
N PRO A 402 -8.62 -11.97 -9.17
CA PRO A 402 -7.66 -11.04 -9.74
C PRO A 402 -6.22 -11.56 -9.63
N GLY A 403 -5.57 -11.69 -10.77
CA GLY A 403 -4.25 -12.26 -10.94
C GLY A 403 -3.35 -11.42 -11.85
N PHE A 404 -2.45 -12.07 -12.57
CA PHE A 404 -1.58 -11.41 -13.54
C PHE A 404 -2.29 -10.88 -14.79
N ASP A 405 -3.60 -11.12 -14.92
CA ASP A 405 -4.46 -10.50 -15.92
C ASP A 405 -4.77 -9.03 -15.59
N LEU A 406 -4.77 -8.68 -14.31
CA LEU A 406 -5.10 -7.34 -13.80
C LEU A 406 -3.95 -6.69 -13.02
N PHE A 407 -2.92 -7.44 -12.65
CA PHE A 407 -1.77 -6.95 -11.89
C PHE A 407 -0.43 -7.36 -12.51
N LEU A 408 0.56 -6.50 -12.37
CA LEU A 408 1.95 -6.79 -12.71
C LEU A 408 2.66 -7.59 -11.62
N ASP A 409 2.27 -7.39 -10.36
CA ASP A 409 2.83 -8.03 -9.18
C ASP A 409 1.73 -8.28 -8.13
N TYR A 410 2.03 -8.15 -6.84
CA TYR A 410 1.05 -8.31 -5.77
C TYR A 410 -0.02 -7.20 -5.71
N VAL A 411 0.25 -5.99 -6.21
CA VAL A 411 -0.62 -4.79 -6.02
C VAL A 411 -0.65 -3.80 -7.19
N HIS A 412 0.36 -3.77 -8.07
CA HIS A 412 0.43 -2.76 -9.12
C HIS A 412 -0.39 -3.20 -10.32
N PRO A 413 -1.44 -2.44 -10.73
CA PRO A 413 -2.32 -2.87 -11.79
C PRO A 413 -1.63 -2.89 -13.15
N THR A 414 -2.07 -3.78 -14.04
CA THR A 414 -1.75 -3.70 -15.48
C THR A 414 -2.46 -2.48 -16.11
N LYS A 415 -2.28 -2.23 -17.40
CA LYS A 415 -3.08 -1.27 -18.17
C LYS A 415 -4.57 -1.61 -18.03
N LYS A 416 -4.93 -2.89 -18.21
CA LYS A 416 -6.30 -3.39 -18.01
C LYS A 416 -6.79 -3.08 -16.58
N GLY A 417 -5.97 -3.36 -15.56
CA GLY A 417 -6.31 -3.05 -14.18
C GLY A 417 -6.48 -1.55 -13.89
N ASN A 418 -5.64 -0.69 -14.48
CA ASN A 418 -5.77 0.76 -14.36
C ASN A 418 -7.05 1.28 -15.01
N LEU A 419 -7.45 0.73 -16.14
CA LEU A 419 -8.72 1.08 -16.81
C LEU A 419 -9.92 0.71 -15.95
N VAL A 420 -9.93 -0.48 -15.35
CA VAL A 420 -11.01 -0.91 -14.43
C VAL A 420 -11.12 0.04 -13.23
N ILE A 421 -9.99 0.47 -12.64
CA ILE A 421 -10.00 1.44 -11.53
C ILE A 421 -10.54 2.79 -12.01
N ALA A 422 -10.09 3.27 -13.17
CA ALA A 422 -10.52 4.56 -13.72
C ALA A 422 -12.03 4.58 -14.01
N GLU A 423 -12.54 3.53 -14.66
CA GLU A 423 -13.95 3.33 -14.96
C GLU A 423 -14.78 3.25 -13.67
N THR A 424 -14.34 2.47 -12.68
CA THR A 424 -15.06 2.37 -11.39
C THR A 424 -15.16 3.73 -10.69
N VAL A 425 -14.09 4.54 -10.70
CA VAL A 425 -14.12 5.89 -10.12
C VAL A 425 -15.00 6.84 -10.94
N PHE A 426 -14.92 6.76 -12.27
CA PHE A 426 -15.74 7.54 -13.18
C PHE A 426 -17.24 7.26 -12.98
N ASP A 427 -17.64 5.99 -12.97
CA ASP A 427 -19.02 5.58 -12.76
C ASP A 427 -19.52 6.06 -11.40
N THR A 428 -18.70 5.93 -10.34
CA THR A 428 -19.02 6.46 -9.00
C THR A 428 -19.28 7.96 -9.04
N ILE A 429 -18.49 8.74 -9.80
CA ILE A 429 -18.67 10.19 -9.94
C ILE A 429 -20.01 10.52 -10.63
N LEU A 430 -20.34 9.79 -11.70
CA LEU A 430 -21.55 10.03 -12.50
C LEU A 430 -22.82 9.56 -11.78
N ASP A 431 -22.82 8.36 -11.20
CA ASP A 431 -23.95 7.77 -10.50
C ASP A 431 -24.40 8.63 -9.31
N HIS A 432 -23.43 9.23 -8.61
CA HIS A 432 -23.68 10.13 -7.50
C HIS A 432 -23.79 11.60 -7.90
N ARG A 433 -23.65 11.92 -9.20
CA ARG A 433 -23.74 13.28 -9.75
C ARG A 433 -22.86 14.26 -8.98
N ILE A 434 -21.63 13.84 -8.66
CA ILE A 434 -20.72 14.63 -7.81
C ILE A 434 -20.48 16.02 -8.39
N PHE A 435 -20.43 16.15 -9.72
CA PHE A 435 -20.28 17.42 -10.44
C PHE A 435 -21.56 17.90 -11.12
N GLY A 436 -22.72 17.32 -10.78
CA GLY A 436 -23.98 17.53 -11.47
C GLY A 436 -24.19 16.55 -12.63
N GLU A 437 -25.12 16.87 -13.53
CA GLU A 437 -25.36 16.08 -14.75
C GLU A 437 -24.22 16.29 -15.75
N PRO A 438 -23.69 15.23 -16.38
CA PRO A 438 -22.71 15.37 -17.46
C PRO A 438 -23.34 16.07 -18.67
N SER A 439 -22.59 16.96 -19.31
CA SER A 439 -23.03 17.62 -20.56
C SER A 439 -22.58 16.88 -21.83
N GLY A 440 -21.72 15.86 -21.69
CA GLY A 440 -21.22 15.00 -22.75
C GLY A 440 -21.55 13.53 -22.54
N ALA A 441 -20.54 12.65 -22.70
CA ALA A 441 -20.74 11.21 -22.59
C ALA A 441 -21.05 10.75 -21.15
N THR A 442 -21.94 9.77 -21.02
CA THR A 442 -22.29 9.13 -19.74
C THR A 442 -21.62 7.78 -19.53
N GLN A 443 -20.81 7.34 -20.50
CA GLN A 443 -20.04 6.10 -20.44
C GLN A 443 -18.56 6.44 -20.32
N PHE A 444 -17.78 5.53 -19.74
CA PHE A 444 -16.35 5.66 -19.67
C PHE A 444 -15.74 5.56 -21.08
N VAL A 445 -15.19 6.68 -21.56
CA VAL A 445 -14.58 6.80 -22.89
C VAL A 445 -13.19 7.38 -22.73
N TYR A 446 -12.19 6.72 -23.31
CA TYR A 446 -10.82 7.23 -23.39
C TYR A 446 -10.25 6.95 -24.77
N GLU A 447 -9.28 7.74 -25.19
CA GLU A 447 -8.59 7.57 -26.46
C GLU A 447 -7.13 7.19 -26.20
N PRO A 448 -6.70 5.97 -26.57
CA PRO A 448 -5.30 5.58 -26.42
C PRO A 448 -4.37 6.51 -27.20
N GLU A 449 -3.46 7.17 -26.50
CA GLU A 449 -2.45 8.01 -27.14
C GLU A 449 -1.27 7.16 -27.63
N PRO A 450 -0.84 7.30 -28.89
CA PRO A 450 0.38 6.65 -29.36
C PRO A 450 1.61 7.27 -28.69
N LEU A 451 2.62 6.45 -28.45
CA LEU A 451 3.97 6.87 -28.05
C LEU A 451 4.63 7.69 -29.18
N GLU A 452 5.81 8.27 -28.90
CA GLU A 452 6.56 9.07 -29.89
C GLU A 452 6.86 8.32 -31.20
N ASP A 453 6.92 6.99 -31.16
CA ASP A 453 7.15 6.13 -32.32
C ASP A 453 5.87 5.78 -33.10
N GLY A 454 4.72 6.32 -32.70
CA GLY A 454 3.41 6.11 -33.33
C GLY A 454 2.69 4.84 -32.92
N LYS A 455 3.26 4.01 -32.03
CA LYS A 455 2.61 2.78 -31.54
C LYS A 455 1.87 3.04 -30.24
N LEU A 456 0.82 2.26 -30.00
CA LEU A 456 0.18 2.24 -28.68
C LEU A 456 1.10 1.59 -27.66
N TYR A 457 1.04 2.08 -26.42
CA TYR A 457 1.77 1.48 -25.31
C TYR A 457 1.34 0.02 -25.08
N ASP A 458 2.35 -0.85 -24.99
CA ASP A 458 2.20 -2.26 -24.68
C ASP A 458 3.20 -2.66 -23.58
N GLU A 459 2.66 -2.97 -22.41
CA GLU A 459 3.40 -3.40 -21.22
C GLU A 459 4.28 -4.63 -21.48
N HIS A 460 3.90 -5.51 -22.41
CA HIS A 460 4.65 -6.74 -22.73
C HIS A 460 5.94 -6.47 -23.51
N THR A 461 6.06 -5.28 -24.08
CA THR A 461 7.24 -4.85 -24.86
C THR A 461 8.12 -3.86 -24.10
N ASP A 462 7.62 -3.26 -23.02
CA ASP A 462 8.34 -2.29 -22.20
C ASP A 462 9.44 -2.98 -21.36
N TYR A 463 10.69 -2.85 -21.82
CA TYR A 463 11.83 -3.44 -21.13
C TYR A 463 11.97 -2.97 -19.68
N VAL A 464 11.85 -1.67 -19.43
CA VAL A 464 12.12 -1.08 -18.10
C VAL A 464 11.08 -1.55 -17.10
N LEU A 465 9.81 -1.60 -17.51
CA LEU A 465 8.74 -2.17 -16.71
C LEU A 465 9.01 -3.65 -16.42
N GLN A 466 9.30 -4.44 -17.45
CA GLN A 466 9.46 -5.89 -17.32
C GLN A 466 10.67 -6.28 -16.46
N GLU A 467 11.80 -5.60 -16.63
CA GLU A 467 12.98 -5.74 -15.77
C GLU A 467 12.65 -5.42 -14.31
N THR A 468 11.98 -4.29 -14.07
CA THR A 468 11.61 -3.82 -12.74
C THR A 468 10.74 -4.85 -12.02
N ILE A 469 9.74 -5.40 -12.71
CA ILE A 469 8.83 -6.40 -12.16
C ILE A 469 9.54 -7.74 -11.94
N LEU A 470 10.37 -8.20 -12.87
CA LEU A 470 11.17 -9.42 -12.69
C LEU A 470 12.13 -9.32 -11.49
N TRP A 471 12.69 -8.13 -11.24
CA TRP A 471 13.51 -7.88 -10.06
C TRP A 471 12.71 -8.05 -8.75
N LEU A 472 11.49 -7.53 -8.73
CA LEU A 472 10.58 -7.68 -7.60
C LEU A 472 10.21 -9.13 -7.33
N PHE A 473 9.93 -9.93 -8.37
CA PHE A 473 9.60 -11.34 -8.22
C PHE A 473 10.79 -12.13 -7.62
N GLY A 474 12.00 -11.87 -8.12
CA GLY A 474 13.22 -12.50 -7.60
C GLY A 474 13.51 -12.15 -6.14
N MET A 475 13.19 -10.94 -5.70
CA MET A 475 13.30 -10.52 -4.30
C MET A 475 12.24 -11.13 -3.38
N MET A 476 11.02 -11.34 -3.89
CA MET A 476 9.90 -11.88 -3.13
C MET A 476 9.69 -13.39 -3.34
N HIS A 477 10.69 -14.04 -3.94
CA HIS A 477 10.76 -15.48 -4.18
C HIS A 477 9.55 -16.03 -4.96
N GLN A 478 8.98 -15.21 -5.86
CA GLN A 478 7.84 -15.58 -6.71
C GLN A 478 8.31 -16.26 -8.00
N TYR A 479 9.00 -17.39 -7.87
CA TYR A 479 9.75 -17.98 -8.99
C TYR A 479 8.89 -18.51 -10.14
N GLU A 480 7.69 -19.01 -9.87
CA GLU A 480 6.76 -19.45 -10.92
C GLU A 480 6.30 -18.29 -11.79
N GLY A 481 5.90 -17.19 -11.13
CA GLY A 481 5.58 -15.95 -11.81
C GLY A 481 6.78 -15.38 -12.56
N MET A 482 7.99 -15.48 -12.00
CA MET A 482 9.22 -14.95 -12.57
C MET A 482 9.58 -15.68 -13.87
N ALA A 483 9.49 -17.02 -13.84
CA ALA A 483 9.66 -17.87 -14.99
C ALA A 483 8.61 -17.55 -16.07
N SER A 484 7.32 -17.55 -15.71
CA SER A 484 6.20 -17.24 -16.61
C SER A 484 6.35 -15.88 -17.28
N LEU A 485 6.63 -14.81 -16.52
CA LEU A 485 6.78 -13.45 -17.04
C LEU A 485 7.98 -13.34 -18.00
N SER A 486 9.12 -13.94 -17.64
CA SER A 486 10.32 -13.91 -18.49
C SER A 486 10.11 -14.61 -19.85
N LEU A 487 9.23 -15.62 -19.90
CA LEU A 487 8.88 -16.31 -21.14
C LEU A 487 7.89 -15.51 -22.01
N LYS A 488 7.08 -14.64 -21.39
CA LYS A 488 6.09 -13.78 -22.06
C LYS A 488 6.67 -12.47 -22.59
N TYR A 489 7.90 -12.10 -22.24
CA TYR A 489 8.53 -10.90 -22.76
C TYR A 489 8.70 -10.99 -24.29
N THR A 490 8.16 -10.01 -25.00
CA THR A 490 8.20 -9.93 -26.48
C THR A 490 8.81 -8.63 -26.99
N GLY A 491 9.38 -7.82 -26.09
CA GLY A 491 10.01 -6.56 -26.44
C GLY A 491 11.30 -6.73 -27.27
N PRO A 492 11.75 -5.63 -27.90
CA PRO A 492 12.94 -5.63 -28.74
C PRO A 492 14.22 -5.87 -27.92
N ASP A 493 15.31 -6.19 -28.62
CA ASP A 493 16.63 -6.27 -27.99
C ASP A 493 16.98 -4.94 -27.31
N HIS A 494 17.15 -4.99 -25.99
CA HIS A 494 17.61 -3.87 -25.17
C HIS A 494 19.09 -4.06 -24.82
N PRO A 495 19.92 -3.00 -24.73
CA PRO A 495 21.34 -3.14 -24.33
C PRO A 495 21.55 -3.88 -23.00
N GLU A 496 20.54 -3.86 -22.12
CA GLU A 496 20.56 -4.51 -20.80
C GLU A 496 19.74 -5.81 -20.74
N ILE A 497 19.22 -6.31 -21.88
CA ILE A 497 18.36 -7.52 -21.99
C ILE A 497 18.94 -8.79 -21.37
N GLU A 498 20.24 -8.78 -21.10
CA GLU A 498 20.98 -9.83 -20.43
C GLU A 498 20.29 -10.27 -19.13
N PHE A 499 19.70 -9.35 -18.36
CA PHE A 499 19.00 -9.73 -17.12
C PHE A 499 17.80 -10.64 -17.39
N ILE A 500 16.85 -10.21 -18.23
CA ILE A 500 15.67 -11.01 -18.60
C ILE A 500 16.09 -12.35 -19.23
N THR A 501 17.11 -12.32 -20.08
CA THR A 501 17.67 -13.53 -20.71
C THR A 501 18.21 -14.51 -19.66
N ARG A 502 18.92 -14.03 -18.64
CA ARG A 502 19.39 -14.89 -17.53
C ARG A 502 18.22 -15.47 -16.74
N VAL A 503 17.17 -14.69 -16.48
CA VAL A 503 15.96 -15.21 -15.79
C VAL A 503 15.34 -16.36 -16.60
N LYS A 504 15.14 -16.13 -17.90
CA LYS A 504 14.57 -17.10 -18.85
C LYS A 504 15.35 -18.41 -18.93
N ASN A 505 16.66 -18.35 -18.72
CA ASN A 505 17.55 -19.52 -18.79
C ASN A 505 17.71 -20.27 -17.45
N VAL A 506 17.25 -19.72 -16.33
CA VAL A 506 17.48 -20.30 -14.99
C VAL A 506 16.18 -20.72 -14.31
N PHE A 507 15.20 -19.82 -14.25
CA PHE A 507 14.03 -20.05 -13.39
C PHE A 507 13.00 -21.03 -13.94
N PRO A 508 12.78 -21.19 -15.26
CA PRO A 508 11.95 -22.27 -15.76
C PRO A 508 12.44 -23.66 -15.32
N ASP A 509 13.74 -23.94 -15.45
CA ASP A 509 14.34 -25.22 -15.02
C ASP A 509 14.20 -25.42 -13.50
N TYR A 510 14.38 -24.35 -12.72
CA TYR A 510 14.20 -24.39 -11.27
C TYR A 510 12.74 -24.68 -10.86
N VAL A 511 11.76 -24.07 -11.53
CA VAL A 511 10.34 -24.33 -11.29
C VAL A 511 9.98 -25.78 -11.61
N GLU A 512 10.47 -26.30 -12.74
CA GLU A 512 10.25 -27.70 -13.10
C GLU A 512 10.91 -28.67 -12.12
N LEU A 513 12.13 -28.37 -11.63
CA LEU A 513 12.77 -29.15 -10.57
C LEU A 513 11.89 -29.21 -9.30
N ARG A 514 11.30 -28.09 -8.87
CA ARG A 514 10.40 -28.07 -7.70
C ARG A 514 9.16 -28.94 -7.92
N LYS A 515 8.54 -28.88 -9.11
CA LYS A 515 7.39 -29.73 -9.45
C LYS A 515 7.75 -31.22 -9.37
N LYS A 516 8.89 -31.63 -9.95
CA LYS A 516 9.40 -33.01 -9.87
C LYS A 516 9.59 -33.46 -8.41
N LYS A 517 10.12 -32.59 -7.54
CA LYS A 517 10.27 -32.89 -6.11
C LYS A 517 8.92 -33.12 -5.42
N ILE A 518 7.93 -32.27 -5.65
CA ILE A 518 6.57 -32.41 -5.09
C ILE A 518 5.91 -33.72 -5.56
N LEU A 519 6.11 -34.07 -6.83
CA LEU A 519 5.64 -35.31 -7.44
C LEU A 519 6.37 -36.57 -6.93
N GLY A 520 7.49 -36.42 -6.21
CA GLY A 520 8.30 -37.52 -5.72
C GLY A 520 9.07 -38.24 -6.85
N GLU A 521 9.35 -37.54 -7.95
CA GLU A 521 10.11 -38.10 -9.06
C GLU A 521 11.58 -38.34 -8.68
N ASN A 522 12.20 -39.35 -9.27
CA ASN A 522 13.62 -39.62 -9.08
C ASN A 522 14.46 -38.63 -9.89
N ILE A 523 15.01 -37.62 -9.20
CA ILE A 523 15.86 -36.59 -9.80
C ILE A 523 17.33 -37.01 -9.64
N LYS A 524 18.10 -36.95 -10.73
CA LYS A 524 19.54 -37.21 -10.69
C LYS A 524 20.23 -36.13 -9.86
N ALA A 525 21.10 -36.52 -8.93
CA ALA A 525 21.84 -35.58 -8.07
C ALA A 525 22.63 -34.53 -8.90
N GLU A 526 23.15 -34.91 -10.06
CA GLU A 526 23.85 -34.00 -10.99
C GLU A 526 22.92 -32.96 -11.61
N GLU A 527 21.68 -33.32 -11.95
CA GLU A 527 20.67 -32.40 -12.50
C GLU A 527 20.25 -31.38 -11.44
N GLU A 528 19.96 -31.86 -10.23
CA GLU A 528 19.60 -31.00 -9.10
C GLU A 528 20.76 -30.04 -8.75
N GLN A 529 21.99 -30.55 -8.67
CA GLN A 529 23.15 -29.72 -8.34
C GLN A 529 23.42 -28.67 -9.43
N LYS A 530 23.26 -29.01 -10.71
CA LYS A 530 23.42 -28.06 -11.81
C LYS A 530 22.45 -26.89 -11.70
N ILE A 531 21.16 -27.16 -11.45
CA ILE A 531 20.13 -26.13 -11.32
C ILE A 531 20.39 -25.28 -10.06
N LYS A 532 20.81 -25.90 -8.96
CA LYS A 532 21.29 -25.20 -7.75
C LYS A 532 22.39 -24.21 -8.07
N ASP A 533 23.42 -24.66 -8.75
CA ASP A 533 24.57 -23.83 -9.11
C ASP A 533 24.15 -22.67 -10.03
N GLN A 534 23.22 -22.89 -10.96
CA GLN A 534 22.66 -21.84 -11.83
C GLN A 534 21.92 -20.76 -11.03
N VAL A 535 21.08 -21.13 -10.06
CA VAL A 535 20.38 -20.18 -9.19
C VAL A 535 21.39 -19.42 -8.31
N ILE A 536 22.34 -20.12 -7.68
CA ILE A 536 23.38 -19.48 -6.86
C ILE A 536 24.20 -18.49 -7.70
N HIS A 537 24.58 -18.88 -8.92
CA HIS A 537 25.33 -18.04 -9.85
C HIS A 537 24.53 -16.82 -10.30
N PHE A 538 23.23 -16.97 -10.56
CA PHE A 538 22.32 -15.87 -10.90
C PHE A 538 22.37 -14.76 -9.83
N TYR A 539 22.30 -15.12 -8.55
CA TYR A 539 22.41 -14.15 -7.45
C TYR A 539 23.87 -13.75 -7.12
N GLY A 540 24.86 -14.55 -7.51
CA GLY A 540 26.27 -14.33 -7.22
C GLY A 540 27.02 -13.38 -8.17
N ASN A 541 26.55 -13.23 -9.42
CA ASN A 541 27.31 -12.56 -10.50
C ASN A 541 27.37 -11.04 -10.45
N LYS A 542 26.51 -10.36 -9.68
CA LYS A 542 26.58 -8.91 -9.53
C LYS A 542 26.51 -8.54 -8.05
N ALA A 543 27.70 -8.42 -7.45
CA ALA A 543 27.91 -8.01 -6.05
C ALA A 543 27.25 -6.67 -5.64
N ASN A 544 26.68 -5.92 -6.59
CA ASN A 544 26.01 -4.64 -6.39
C ASN A 544 24.51 -4.62 -6.76
N GLU A 545 23.93 -5.68 -7.35
CA GLU A 545 22.53 -5.68 -7.84
C GLU A 545 21.62 -6.67 -7.10
N TYR A 546 22.17 -7.80 -6.66
CA TYR A 546 21.52 -8.71 -5.74
C TYR A 546 22.50 -9.09 -4.62
N PRO A 547 22.05 -9.23 -3.37
CA PRO A 547 22.90 -9.79 -2.34
C PRO A 547 23.23 -11.24 -2.69
N ARG A 548 24.46 -11.66 -2.40
CA ARG A 548 24.78 -13.09 -2.37
C ARG A 548 23.76 -13.77 -1.47
N LEU A 549 23.06 -14.79 -1.97
CA LEU A 549 22.21 -15.62 -1.13
C LEU A 549 23.06 -16.12 0.03
N SER A 550 22.58 -15.97 1.27
CA SER A 550 23.22 -16.68 2.39
C SER A 550 23.04 -18.18 2.14
N GLN A 551 23.95 -19.01 2.66
CA GLN A 551 23.77 -20.46 2.59
C GLN A 551 22.39 -20.87 3.15
N GLU A 552 21.96 -20.25 4.25
CA GLU A 552 20.62 -20.44 4.82
C GLU A 552 19.47 -20.09 3.84
N THR A 553 19.64 -19.08 2.98
CA THR A 553 18.64 -18.72 1.98
C THR A 553 18.64 -19.71 0.82
N VAL A 554 19.82 -20.15 0.39
CA VAL A 554 19.97 -21.24 -0.59
C VAL A 554 19.30 -22.52 -0.08
N ASP A 555 19.54 -22.89 1.18
CA ASP A 555 18.96 -24.08 1.81
C ASP A 555 17.44 -23.97 2.04
N LYS A 556 16.89 -22.76 2.07
CA LYS A 556 15.42 -22.52 2.12
C LYS A 556 14.76 -22.54 0.75
N ILE A 557 15.52 -22.20 -0.29
CA ILE A 557 15.07 -22.22 -1.69
C ILE A 557 14.98 -23.66 -2.20
N PHE A 558 15.91 -24.54 -1.79
CA PHE A 558 16.09 -25.89 -2.34
C PHE A 558 15.75 -27.02 -1.38
#